data_AF-A0A924TED8-F1
#
_entry.id   AF-A0A924TED8-F1
#
_cell.length_a   1.000
_cell.length_b   1.000
_cell.length_c   1.000
_cell.angle_alpha   90.00
_cell.angle_beta   90.00
_cell.angle_gamma   90.00
#
_symmetry.space_group_name_H-M   'P 1'
#
loop_
_entity.id
_entity.type
_entity.pdbx_description
1 polymer ?
#
loop_
_entity_poly.entity_id
_entity_poly.type
_entity_poly.pdbx_seq_one_letter_code
_entity_poly.pdbx_strand_id
1 'polypeptide(L)' 'GTPPTLLRVPRDALAKWFAPATGQALDAHIYWVDPMGQWMMRTPPNPDPAKLKRDIEKLLRASASWDLPGR' A
#
# COMPACT_ATOMS: atom_id res chain seq x y z
N GLY A 1 -14.66 -13.47 -5.83
CA GLY A 1 -14.33 -12.05 -5.63
C GLY A 1 -13.65 -11.53 -6.87
N THR A 2 -13.77 -10.23 -7.15
CA THR A 2 -13.09 -9.57 -8.29
C THR A 2 -11.57 -9.79 -8.17
N PRO A 3 -10.88 -10.22 -9.23
CA PRO A 3 -9.45 -10.44 -9.19
C PRO A 3 -8.71 -9.10 -8.98
N PRO A 4 -7.63 -9.07 -8.19
CA PRO A 4 -6.83 -7.85 -8.05
C PRO A 4 -6.19 -7.50 -9.39
N THR A 5 -6.12 -6.20 -9.70
CA THR A 5 -5.37 -5.72 -10.87
C THR A 5 -3.88 -5.67 -10.52
N LEU A 6 -3.05 -6.33 -11.31
CA LEU A 6 -1.59 -6.31 -11.16
C LEU A 6 -0.97 -5.45 -12.26
N LEU A 7 -0.21 -4.43 -11.87
CA LEU A 7 0.53 -3.57 -12.78
C LEU A 7 2.03 -3.71 -12.53
N ARG A 8 2.82 -3.72 -13.61
CA ARG A 8 4.28 -3.67 -13.55
C ARG A 8 4.74 -2.31 -14.04
N VAL A 9 5.59 -1.65 -13.25
CA VAL A 9 6.05 -0.28 -13.51
C VAL A 9 7.58 -0.23 -13.37
N PRO A 10 8.28 0.60 -14.17
CA PRO A 10 9.72 0.83 -13.97
C PRO A 10 10.04 1.34 -12.56
N ARG A 11 11.15 0.84 -11.98
CA ARG A 11 11.55 1.16 -10.61
C ARG A 11 11.85 2.65 -10.42
N ASP A 12 12.49 3.27 -11.40
CA ASP A 12 12.83 4.69 -11.41
C ASP A 12 11.58 5.59 -11.43
N ALA A 13 10.52 5.14 -12.11
CA ALA A 13 9.24 5.84 -12.09
C ALA A 13 8.58 5.76 -10.70
N LEU A 14 8.59 4.58 -10.06
CA LEU A 14 8.06 4.41 -8.69
C LEU A 14 8.85 5.22 -7.65
N ALA A 15 10.17 5.31 -7.80
CA ALA A 15 11.03 6.07 -6.89
C ALA A 15 10.74 7.58 -6.86
N LYS A 16 10.05 8.12 -7.87
CA LYS A 16 9.59 9.52 -7.89
C LYS A 16 8.38 9.77 -6.99
N TRP A 17 7.63 8.71 -6.67
CA TRP A 17 6.39 8.78 -5.90
C TRP A 17 6.61 8.33 -4.46
N PHE A 18 7.48 7.33 -4.25
CA PHE A 18 7.66 6.67 -2.97
C PHE A 18 9.03 6.92 -2.33
N ALA A 19 9.03 7.25 -1.03
CA ALA A 19 10.23 7.38 -0.21
C ALA A 19 10.43 6.14 0.69
N PRO A 20 11.55 5.39 0.58
CA PRO A 20 11.88 4.33 1.52
C PRO A 20 12.36 4.89 2.86
N ALA A 21 12.44 4.03 3.88
CA ALA A 21 13.13 4.40 5.12
C ALA A 21 14.63 4.68 4.85
N THR A 22 15.25 5.54 5.66
CA THR A 22 16.67 5.88 5.52
C THR A 22 17.54 4.62 5.52
N GLY A 23 18.41 4.49 4.52
CA GLY A 23 19.30 3.34 4.36
C GLY A 23 18.62 2.04 3.89
N GLN A 24 17.33 2.10 3.50
CA GLN A 24 16.59 0.95 2.97
C GLN A 24 16.27 1.11 1.49
N ALA A 25 16.11 -0.03 0.82
CA ALA A 25 15.69 -0.09 -0.57
C ALA A 25 14.16 0.10 -0.69
N LEU A 26 13.69 0.57 -1.85
CA LEU A 26 12.26 0.77 -2.12
C LEU A 26 11.44 -0.52 -1.95
N ASP A 27 11.97 -1.62 -2.46
CA ASP A 27 11.36 -2.96 -2.41
C ASP A 27 11.44 -3.64 -1.04
N ALA A 28 12.11 -3.03 -0.05
CA ALA A 28 12.04 -3.50 1.33
C ALA A 28 10.66 -3.22 1.96
N HIS A 29 9.87 -2.32 1.38
CA HIS A 29 8.63 -1.85 1.95
C HIS A 29 7.41 -2.22 1.11
N ILE A 30 6.27 -2.39 1.80
CA ILE A 30 4.95 -2.34 1.18
C ILE A 30 4.39 -0.94 1.44
N TYR A 31 3.83 -0.34 0.39
CA TYR A 31 3.25 1.00 0.42
C TYR A 31 1.74 0.92 0.24
N TRP A 32 1.00 1.75 0.98
CA TRP A 32 -0.44 1.92 0.85
C TRP A 32 -0.77 3.31 0.35
N VAL A 33 -1.66 3.36 -0.63
CA VAL A 33 -2.20 4.58 -1.23
C VAL A 33 -3.71 4.43 -1.23
N ASP A 34 -4.43 5.46 -0.79
CA ASP A 34 -5.88 5.44 -0.89
C ASP A 34 -6.37 5.73 -2.32
N PRO A 35 -7.63 5.40 -2.66
CA PRO A 35 -8.20 5.68 -3.98
C PRO A 35 -8.29 7.16 -4.34
N MET A 36 -8.19 8.07 -3.37
CA MET A 36 -8.15 9.52 -3.55
C MET A 36 -6.70 10.02 -3.76
N GLY A 37 -5.74 9.11 -3.91
CA GLY A 37 -4.34 9.40 -4.15
C GLY A 37 -3.60 9.94 -2.94
N GLN A 38 -4.18 9.90 -1.73
CA GLN A 38 -3.42 10.32 -0.54
C GLN A 38 -2.50 9.19 -0.10
N TRP A 39 -1.31 9.61 0.33
CA TRP A 39 -0.35 8.72 0.94
C TRP A 39 -0.88 8.26 2.30
N MET A 40 -1.01 6.95 2.48
CA MET A 40 -1.48 6.43 3.77
C MET A 40 -0.32 6.01 4.66
N MET A 41 0.46 5.02 4.24
CA MET A 41 1.47 4.39 5.10
C MET A 41 2.49 3.58 4.30
N ARG A 42 3.63 3.31 4.94
CA ARG A 42 4.63 2.32 4.53
C ARG A 42 4.87 1.31 5.65
N THR A 43 5.20 0.07 5.31
CA THR A 43 5.64 -0.92 6.31
C THR A 43 7.08 -0.67 6.74
N PRO A 44 7.53 -1.22 7.89
CA PRO A 44 8.96 -1.42 8.14
C PRO A 44 9.56 -2.40 7.09
N PRO A 45 10.89 -2.44 6.93
CA PRO A 45 11.56 -3.26 5.92
C PRO A 45 11.46 -4.78 6.18
N ASN A 46 11.19 -5.18 7.42
CA ASN A 46 10.93 -6.57 7.80
C ASN A 46 9.71 -6.62 8.74
N PRO A 47 8.48 -6.54 8.20
CA PRO A 47 7.28 -6.56 9.01
C PRO A 47 7.00 -7.98 9.52
N ASP A 48 6.50 -8.08 10.75
CA ASP A 48 5.88 -9.31 11.25
C ASP A 48 4.65 -9.64 10.36
N PRO A 49 4.62 -10.78 9.66
CA PRO A 49 3.55 -11.09 8.71
C PRO A 49 2.16 -11.17 9.36
N ALA A 50 2.07 -11.66 10.60
CA ALA A 50 0.81 -11.77 11.32
C ALA A 50 0.29 -10.39 11.76
N LYS A 51 1.18 -9.48 12.16
CA LYS A 51 0.81 -8.08 12.43
C LYS A 51 0.37 -7.38 11.14
N LEU A 52 1.16 -7.51 10.07
CA LEU A 52 0.85 -6.91 8.78
C LEU A 52 -0.53 -7.33 8.27
N LYS A 53 -0.86 -8.63 8.33
CA LYS A 53 -2.19 -9.13 7.95
C LYS A 53 -3.31 -8.48 8.77
N ARG A 54 -3.16 -8.42 10.10
CA ARG A 54 -4.15 -7.78 10.99
C ARG A 54 -4.32 -6.30 10.68
N ASP A 55 -3.24 -5.61 10.36
CA ASP A 55 -3.29 -4.19 10.03
C ASP A 55 -3.97 -3.95 8.68
N ILE A 56 -3.72 -4.81 7.68
CA ILE A 56 -4.44 -4.79 6.40
C ILE A 56 -5.94 -5.04 6.61
N GLU A 57 -6.33 -6.04 7.42
CA GLU A 57 -7.73 -6.33 7.72
C GLU A 57 -8.45 -5.14 8.38
N LYS A 58 -7.77 -4.46 9.32
CA LYS A 58 -8.30 -3.25 9.97
C LYS A 58 -8.44 -2.10 8.97
N LEU A 59 -7.44 -1.89 8.12
CA LEU A 59 -7.45 -0.86 7.09
C LEU A 59 -8.62 -1.07 6.14
N LEU A 60 -8.77 -2.28 5.60
CA LEU A 60 -9.87 -2.63 4.69
C LEU A 60 -11.25 -2.46 5.32
N ARG A 61 -11.39 -2.78 6.62
CA ARG A 61 -12.64 -2.55 7.36
C ARG A 61 -12.94 -1.06 7.55
N ALA A 62 -11.91 -0.27 7.85
CA ALA A 62 -12.06 1.18 8.01
C ALA A 62 -12.35 1.89 6.67
N SER A 63 -11.82 1.36 5.56
CA SER A 63 -12.06 1.88 4.21
C SER A 63 -13.35 1.39 3.56
N ALA A 64 -14.15 0.56 4.24
CA ALA A 64 -15.36 -0.03 3.67
C ALA A 64 -16.41 1.02 3.25
N SER A 65 -16.35 2.23 3.81
CA SER A 65 -17.24 3.35 3.43
C SER A 65 -16.71 4.20 2.27
N TRP A 66 -15.52 3.93 1.73
CA TRP A 66 -14.94 4.69 0.61
C TRP A 66 -15.50 4.26 -0.75
N ASP A 67 -16.07 3.06 -0.82
CA ASP A 67 -16.79 2.56 -1.98
C ASP A 67 -18.24 3.04 -1.94
N LEU A 68 -18.46 4.28 -2.40
CA LEU A 68 -19.81 4.80 -2.61
C LEU A 68 -20.30 4.39 -4.00
N PRO A 69 -21.52 3.82 -4.14
CA PRO A 69 -22.04 3.43 -5.43
C PRO A 69 -22.19 4.64 -6.37
N GLY A 70 -21.72 4.49 -7.61
CA GLY A 70 -21.79 5.51 -8.66
C GLY A 70 -20.43 6.00 -9.20
N ARG A 71 -19.35 5.24 -8.98
CA ARG A 71 -18.02 5.49 -9.56
C ARG A 71 -17.55 4.28 -10.36
#